data_AF-A0A1W7CYA9-F1
#
_entry.id   AF-A0A1W7CYA9-F1
#
_cell.length_a   1.000
_cell.length_b   1.000
_cell.length_c   1.000
_cell.angle_alpha   90.00
_cell.angle_beta   90.00
_cell.angle_gamma   90.00
#
_symmetry.space_group_name_H-M   'P 1'
#
loop_
_entity.id
_entity.type
_entity.pdbx_description
1 polymer ?
#
loop_
_entity_poly.entity_id
_entity_poly.type
_entity_poly.pdbx_seq_one_letter_code
_entity_poly.pdbx_strand_id
1 'polypeptide(L)' 'MSERSYPIQPQPEDDARFTLGLVLDVADVLEKHGYPPIASGRDFVELQLALFRFLYTGGAQ' A
#
# COMPACT_ATOMS: atom_id res chain seq x y z
N MET A 1 -25.01 11.70 -6.25
CA MET A 1 -24.07 10.70 -5.69
C MET A 1 -22.73 10.97 -6.34
N SER A 2 -21.73 11.49 -5.62
CA SER A 2 -20.41 11.69 -6.22
C SER A 2 -19.84 10.33 -6.64
N GLU A 3 -19.45 10.21 -7.90
CA GLU A 3 -18.64 9.10 -8.37
C GLU A 3 -17.43 8.96 -7.46
N ARG A 4 -17.10 7.72 -7.07
CA ARG A 4 -15.94 7.45 -6.23
C ARG A 4 -14.69 7.94 -6.97
N SER A 5 -14.01 8.95 -6.42
CA SER A 5 -12.77 9.48 -7.02
C SER A 5 -11.59 8.50 -6.92
N TYR A 6 -11.68 7.49 -6.05
CA TYR A 6 -10.64 6.49 -5.88
C TYR A 6 -10.87 5.31 -6.82
N PRO A 7 -9.93 4.99 -7.73
CA PRO A 7 -10.09 3.92 -8.70
C PRO A 7 -9.84 2.57 -8.01
N ILE A 8 -10.89 1.99 -7.43
CA ILE A 8 -10.87 0.64 -6.82
C ILE A 8 -11.47 -0.34 -7.83
N GLN A 9 -10.81 -0.57 -8.99
CA GLN A 9 -10.97 -1.72 -9.91
C GLN A 9 -10.30 -1.49 -11.28
N PRO A 10 -9.84 -2.58 -11.92
CA PRO A 10 -8.51 -3.14 -11.71
C PRO A 10 -7.41 -2.26 -12.34
N GLN A 11 -6.31 -2.10 -11.62
CA GLN A 11 -5.07 -1.51 -12.15
C GLN A 11 -4.11 -2.64 -12.56
N PRO A 12 -3.18 -2.38 -13.50
CA PRO A 12 -2.18 -3.36 -13.92
C PRO A 12 -1.34 -3.87 -12.74
N GLU A 13 -0.81 -5.09 -12.88
CA GLU A 13 0.10 -5.72 -11.90
C GLU A 13 1.33 -4.85 -11.58
N ASP A 14 1.74 -4.01 -12.53
CA ASP A 14 2.85 -3.06 -12.42
C ASP A 14 2.36 -1.60 -12.37
N ASP A 15 1.45 -1.26 -11.46
CA ASP A 15 1.03 0.13 -11.26
C ASP A 15 2.19 1.00 -10.76
N ALA A 16 2.68 1.88 -11.63
CA ALA A 16 3.80 2.80 -11.39
C ALA A 16 3.59 3.74 -10.20
N ARG A 17 2.37 3.87 -9.66
CA ARG A 17 2.09 4.64 -8.44
C ARG A 17 2.64 3.95 -7.19
N PHE A 18 2.92 2.64 -7.22
CA PHE A 18 3.56 1.88 -6.13
C PHE A 18 5.07 2.10 -6.07
N THR A 19 5.45 3.34 -5.80
CA THR A 19 6.85 3.76 -5.69
C THR A 19 7.45 3.40 -4.33
N LEU A 20 8.79 3.40 -4.27
CA LEU A 20 9.55 3.33 -3.01
C LEU A 20 9.08 4.40 -2.01
N GLY A 21 8.88 5.64 -2.50
CA GLY A 21 8.45 6.76 -1.67
C GLY A 21 7.07 6.54 -1.04
N LEU A 22 6.09 6.06 -1.81
CA LEU A 22 4.75 5.78 -1.28
C LEU A 22 4.78 4.75 -0.14
N VAL A 23 5.56 3.68 -0.30
CA VAL A 23 5.65 2.63 0.73
C VAL A 23 6.31 3.16 2.01
N LEU A 24 7.34 4.00 1.88
CA LEU A 24 7.99 4.66 3.01
C LEU A 24 7.06 5.66 3.71
N ASP A 25 6.31 6.47 2.96
CA ASP A 25 5.34 7.42 3.52
C ASP A 25 4.27 6.71 4.36
N VAL A 26 3.81 5.54 3.91
CA VAL A 26 2.87 4.72 4.68
C VAL A 26 3.54 4.05 5.88
N ALA A 27 4.77 3.56 5.73
CA ALA A 27 5.54 3.00 6.84
C ALA A 27 5.71 4.02 7.97
N ASP A 28 6.02 5.28 7.65
CA ASP A 28 6.13 6.37 8.61
C ASP A 28 4.82 6.62 9.36
N VAL A 29 3.67 6.52 8.67
CA VAL A 29 2.35 6.62 9.32
C VAL A 29 2.13 5.46 10.27
N LEU A 30 2.39 4.22 9.82
CA LEU A 30 2.22 3.03 10.65
C LEU A 30 3.10 3.07 11.90
N GLU A 31 4.38 3.48 11.75
CA GLU A 31 5.30 3.63 12.88
C GLU A 31 4.78 4.65 13.90
N LYS A 32 4.27 5.80 13.44
CA LYS A 32 3.63 6.81 14.33
C LYS A 32 2.41 6.27 15.08
N HIS A 33 1.78 5.22 14.56
CA HIS A 33 0.65 4.53 15.19
C HIS A 33 1.06 3.26 15.96
N GLY A 34 2.36 3.03 16.18
CA GLY A 34 2.89 1.97 17.05
C GLY A 34 3.19 0.65 16.35
N TYR A 35 3.17 0.62 15.01
CA TYR A 35 3.69 -0.52 14.26
C TYR A 35 5.23 -0.51 14.25
N PRO A 36 5.89 -1.67 14.11
CA PRO A 36 7.35 -1.73 13.98
C PRO A 36 7.85 -0.99 12.73
N PRO A 37 9.06 -0.40 12.75
CA PRO A 37 9.68 0.17 11.57
C PRO A 37 10.08 -0.93 10.57
N ILE A 38 10.28 -0.56 9.30
CA ILE A 38 10.89 -1.42 8.29
C ILE A 38 12.35 -1.68 8.70
N ALA A 39 12.70 -2.93 9.00
CA ALA A 39 14.05 -3.31 9.40
C ALA A 39 14.83 -4.00 8.27
N SER A 40 14.13 -4.45 7.23
CA SER A 40 14.72 -5.18 6.11
C SER A 40 14.05 -4.91 4.76
N GLY A 41 14.74 -5.27 3.67
CA GLY A 41 14.15 -5.25 2.34
C GLY A 41 12.97 -6.21 2.17
N ARG A 42 12.88 -7.25 3.00
CA ARG A 42 11.72 -8.15 3.02
C ARG A 42 10.49 -7.42 3.58
N ASP A 43 10.63 -6.74 4.70
CA ASP A 43 9.54 -6.00 5.34
C ASP A 43 8.99 -4.92 4.38
N PHE A 44 9.91 -4.28 3.64
CA PHE A 44 9.54 -3.33 2.60
C PHE A 44 8.65 -3.95 1.52
N VAL A 45 9.07 -5.07 0.94
CA VAL A 45 8.31 -5.77 -0.11
C VAL A 45 6.97 -6.28 0.43
N GLU A 46 6.95 -6.81 1.66
CA GLU A 46 5.72 -7.26 2.31
C GLU A 46 4.71 -6.12 2.49
N LEU A 47 5.16 -4.95 2.94
CA LEU A 47 4.31 -3.76 3.06
C LEU A 47 3.82 -3.29 1.68
N GLN A 48 4.70 -3.23 0.67
CA GLN A 48 4.32 -2.85 -0.69
C GLN A 48 3.21 -3.75 -1.25
N LEU A 49 3.35 -5.08 -1.10
CA LEU A 49 2.35 -6.05 -1.54
C LEU A 49 1.06 -5.96 -0.73
N ALA A 50 1.14 -5.74 0.58
CA ALA A 50 -0.03 -5.56 1.43
C ALA A 50 -0.86 -4.34 1.00
N LEU A 51 -0.20 -3.22 0.70
CA LEU A 51 -0.86 -2.01 0.19
C LEU A 51 -1.50 -2.24 -1.18
N PHE A 52 -0.79 -2.94 -2.08
CA PHE A 52 -1.31 -3.29 -3.40
C PHE A 52 -2.59 -4.12 -3.31
N ARG A 53 -2.55 -5.18 -2.50
CA ARG A 53 -3.71 -6.05 -2.23
C ARG A 53 -4.85 -5.27 -1.58
N PHE A 54 -4.55 -4.46 -0.57
CA PHE A 54 -5.57 -3.65 0.10
C PHE A 54 -6.33 -2.75 -0.90
N LEU A 55 -5.61 -2.07 -1.80
CA LEU A 55 -6.21 -1.15 -2.77
C LEU A 55 -6.89 -1.84 -3.96
N TYR A 56 -6.42 -3.00 -4.42
CA TYR A 56 -6.91 -3.62 -5.66
C TYR A 56 -7.68 -4.92 -5.50
N THR A 57 -7.43 -5.69 -4.44
CA THR A 57 -8.15 -6.93 -4.18
C THR A 57 -9.25 -6.74 -3.14
N GLY A 58 -9.48 -5.49 -2.73
CA GLY A 58 -10.61 -5.12 -1.87
C GLY A 58 -10.55 -5.78 -0.50
N GLY A 59 -9.39 -5.78 0.17
CA GLY A 59 -9.25 -6.04 1.62
C GLY A 59 -9.99 -7.24 2.24
N ALA A 60 -10.43 -8.22 1.47
CA ALA A 60 -11.22 -9.35 1.94
C ALA A 60 -10.30 -10.55 2.16
N GLN A 61 -10.10 -10.89 3.43
CA GLN A 61 -9.96 -12.27 3.89
C GLN A 61 -11.26 -12.63 4.59
#